data_AF-A0A965P934-F1
#
_entry.id   AF-A0A965P934-F1
#
_cell.length_a   1.000
_cell.length_b   1.000
_cell.length_c   1.000
_cell.angle_alpha   90.00
_cell.angle_beta   90.00
_cell.angle_gamma   90.00
#
_symmetry.space_group_name_H-M   'P 1'
#
loop_
_entity.id
_entity.type
_entity.pdbx_description
1 polymer ?
#
loop_
_entity_poly.entity_id
_entity_poly.type
_entity_poly.pdbx_seq_one_letter_code
_entity_poly.pdbx_strand_id
1 'polypeptide(L)' 'MASLDDIYDIIQKLEDSGIEYLLITVQKGKKQGKADVFFSLKDKASMKILATGLEAFNKEIDNIDRLDEDKDYE' A
#
# COMPACT_ATOMS: atom_id res chain seq x y z
N MET A 1 -15.01 -13.69 6.57
CA MET A 1 -15.03 -12.29 7.02
C MET A 1 -14.54 -12.27 8.46
N ALA A 2 -13.22 -12.26 8.61
CA ALA A 2 -12.50 -12.24 9.90
C ALA A 2 -11.24 -11.37 9.78
N SER A 3 -10.65 -11.31 8.57
CA SER A 3 -9.41 -10.58 8.28
C SER A 3 -9.50 -9.04 8.30
N LEU A 4 -10.68 -8.45 8.43
CA LEU A 4 -10.80 -6.99 8.52
C LEU A 4 -10.73 -6.53 9.98
N ASP A 5 -11.28 -7.29 10.91
CA ASP A 5 -11.23 -6.97 12.35
C ASP A 5 -9.79 -6.93 12.84
N ASP A 6 -8.94 -7.88 12.42
CA ASP A 6 -7.51 -7.86 12.74
C ASP A 6 -6.80 -6.58 12.25
N ILE A 7 -7.20 -6.06 11.08
CA ILE A 7 -6.64 -4.83 10.49
C ILE A 7 -7.07 -3.63 11.32
N TYR A 8 -8.35 -3.57 11.71
CA TYR A 8 -8.88 -2.50 12.56
C TYR A 8 -8.27 -2.52 13.96
N ASP A 9 -8.06 -3.69 14.56
CA ASP A 9 -7.39 -3.83 15.85
C ASP A 9 -5.95 -3.29 15.82
N ILE A 10 -5.23 -3.53 14.73
CA ILE A 10 -3.88 -2.99 14.53
C ILE A 10 -3.93 -1.47 14.36
N ILE A 11 -4.83 -0.97 13.51
CA ILE A 11 -5.01 0.47 13.29
C ILE A 11 -5.30 1.17 14.62
N GLN A 12 -6.22 0.64 15.40
CA GLN A 12 -6.60 1.22 16.68
C GLN A 12 -5.41 1.28 17.65
N LYS A 13 -4.59 0.21 17.73
CA LYS A 13 -3.36 0.23 18.56
C LYS A 13 -2.34 1.25 18.10
N LEU A 14 -2.19 1.45 16.78
CA LEU A 14 -1.28 2.46 16.21
C LEU A 14 -1.77 3.87 16.54
N GLU A 15 -3.08 4.12 16.41
CA GLU A 15 -3.72 5.38 16.77
C GLU A 15 -3.58 5.67 18.27
N ASP A 16 -3.90 4.70 19.14
CA ASP A 16 -3.78 4.80 20.60
C ASP A 16 -2.34 5.08 21.05
N SER A 17 -1.36 4.52 20.33
CA SER A 17 0.07 4.75 20.58
C SER A 17 0.58 6.07 19.97
N GLY A 18 -0.27 6.79 19.24
CA GLY A 18 0.07 8.05 18.59
C GLY A 18 1.02 7.91 17.40
N ILE A 19 1.22 6.70 16.88
CA ILE A 19 2.16 6.37 15.81
C ILE A 19 1.55 6.78 14.46
N GLU A 20 2.35 7.43 13.61
CA GLU A 20 1.97 7.68 12.22
C GLU A 20 2.17 6.41 11.38
N TYR A 21 1.24 6.11 10.48
CA TYR A 21 1.28 4.88 9.70
C TYR A 21 0.71 5.05 8.29
N LEU A 22 1.15 4.15 7.42
CA LEU A 22 0.53 3.81 6.14
C LEU A 22 0.41 2.29 6.10
N LEU A 23 -0.80 1.78 5.96
CA LEU A 23 -1.07 0.36 5.84
C LEU A 23 -1.82 0.12 4.53
N ILE A 24 -1.21 -0.69 3.67
CA ILE A 24 -1.80 -1.12 2.40
C ILE A 24 -2.10 -2.61 2.53
N THR A 25 -3.35 -2.97 2.30
CA THR A 25 -3.80 -4.36 2.35
C THR A 25 -4.18 -4.76 0.93
N VAL A 26 -3.66 -5.89 0.47
CA VAL A 26 -3.93 -6.41 -0.88
C VAL A 26 -4.60 -7.77 -0.74
N GLN A 27 -5.85 -7.85 -1.16
CA GLN A 27 -6.63 -9.08 -1.19
C GLN A 27 -6.73 -9.57 -2.63
N LYS A 28 -5.96 -10.62 -2.94
CA LYS A 28 -6.01 -11.28 -4.25
C LYS A 28 -7.19 -12.27 -4.29
N GLY A 29 -8.28 -11.89 -4.95
CA GLY A 29 -9.41 -12.78 -5.25
C GLY A 29 -9.25 -13.50 -6.59
N LYS A 30 -9.98 -14.60 -6.79
CA LYS A 30 -9.95 -15.39 -8.05
C LYS A 30 -10.44 -14.64 -9.29
N LYS A 31 -11.25 -13.57 -9.12
CA LYS A 31 -11.84 -12.80 -10.22
C LYS A 31 -11.62 -11.30 -10.12
N GLN A 32 -11.44 -10.76 -8.91
CA GLN A 32 -11.11 -9.36 -8.67
C GLN A 32 -10.16 -9.29 -7.49
N GLY A 33 -9.11 -8.48 -7.64
CA GLY A 33 -8.29 -8.04 -6.51
C GLY A 33 -8.94 -6.83 -5.85
N LYS A 34 -8.82 -6.74 -4.52
CA LYS A 34 -9.21 -5.54 -3.76
C LYS A 34 -7.97 -5.03 -3.04
N ALA A 35 -7.81 -3.71 -2.97
CA ALA A 35 -6.84 -3.07 -2.12
C ALA A 35 -7.54 -2.05 -1.22
N ASP A 36 -7.21 -2.05 0.07
CA ASP A 36 -7.65 -1.04 1.03
C ASP A 36 -6.42 -0.33 1.61
N VAL A 37 -6.47 0.99 1.69
CA VAL A 37 -5.37 1.85 2.15
C VAL A 37 -5.83 2.62 3.39
N PHE A 38 -5.07 2.50 4.47
CA PHE A 38 -5.28 3.21 5.72
C PHE A 38 -4.05 4.06 6.03
N PHE A 39 -4.25 5.30 6.47
CA PHE A 39 -3.13 6.19 6.78
C PHE A 39 -3.48 7.14 7.93
N SER A 40 -2.47 7.47 8.72
CA SER A 40 -2.51 8.53 9.72
C SER A 40 -1.17 9.27 9.65
N LEU A 41 -1.19 10.46 9.03
CA LEU A 41 -0.03 11.31 8.81
C LEU A 41 -0.36 12.68 9.39
N LYS A 42 0.29 13.01 10.49
CA LYS A 42 0.08 14.18 11.33
C LYS A 42 0.91 15.38 10.88
N ASP A 43 2.02 15.16 10.16
CA ASP A 43 2.87 16.25 9.69
C ASP A 43 3.25 16.20 8.19
N LYS A 44 3.76 17.34 7.70
CA LYS A 44 4.18 17.54 6.31
C LYS A 44 5.41 16.72 5.93
N ALA A 45 6.29 16.39 6.88
CA ALA A 45 7.47 15.57 6.63
C ALA A 45 7.05 14.13 6.34
N SER A 46 6.12 13.58 7.12
CA SER A 46 5.54 12.25 6.95
C SER A 46 4.77 12.14 5.64
N MET A 47 4.02 13.17 5.25
CA MET A 47 3.41 13.24 3.90
C MET A 47 4.45 13.25 2.77
N LYS A 48 5.58 13.94 2.96
CA LYS A 48 6.65 14.01 1.95
C LYS A 48 7.35 12.67 1.78
N ILE A 49 7.61 11.97 2.89
CA ILE A 49 8.15 10.60 2.88
C ILE A 49 7.20 9.66 2.12
N LEU A 50 5.89 9.76 2.38
CA LEU A 50 4.87 8.99 1.68
C LEU A 50 4.91 9.25 0.18
N ALA A 51 4.92 10.53 -0.23
CA ALA A 51 4.96 10.92 -1.64
C ALA A 51 6.21 10.37 -2.36
N THR A 52 7.38 10.45 -1.73
CA THR A 52 8.62 9.88 -2.28
C THR A 52 8.54 8.36 -2.40
N GLY A 53 7.97 7.68 -1.41
CA GLY A 53 7.75 6.24 -1.45
C GLY A 53 6.81 5.80 -2.57
N LEU A 54 5.71 6.53 -2.79
CA LEU A 54 4.78 6.27 -3.89
C LEU A 54 5.40 6.53 -5.26
N GLU A 55 6.22 7.56 -5.39
CA GLU A 55 6.93 7.83 -6.64
C GLU A 55 7.93 6.71 -6.98
N ALA A 56 8.63 6.19 -5.98
CA ALA A 56 9.50 5.02 -6.16
C ALA A 56 8.69 3.77 -6.53
N PHE A 57 7.55 3.55 -5.87
CA PHE A 57 6.65 2.43 -6.17
C PHE A 57 6.11 2.48 -7.61
N ASN A 58 5.69 3.66 -8.08
CA ASN A 58 5.24 3.83 -9.47
C ASN A 58 6.35 3.52 -10.48
N LYS A 59 7.59 3.94 -10.22
CA LYS A 59 8.73 3.61 -11.09
C LYS A 59 8.98 2.10 -11.18
N GLU A 60 8.81 1.38 -10.09
CA GLU A 60 8.93 -0.09 -10.09
C GLU A 60 7.79 -0.77 -10.84
N ILE A 61 6.54 -0.27 -10.72
CA ILE A 61 5.42 -0.78 -11.52
C ILE A 61 5.70 -0.57 -13.01
N ASP A 62 6.08 0.64 -13.42
CA ASP A 62 6.40 0.95 -14.82
C ASP A 62 7.52 0.06 -15.36
N ASN A 63 8.46 -0.35 -14.50
CA ASN A 63 9.55 -1.24 -14.88
C ASN A 63 9.07 -2.69 -15.07
N ILE A 64 8.15 -3.17 -14.22
CA ILE A 64 7.55 -4.50 -14.36
C ILE A 64 6.74 -4.58 -15.65
N ASP A 65 5.93 -3.57 -15.95
CA ASP A 65 5.12 -3.54 -17.18
C ASP A 65 5.98 -3.61 -18.45
N ARG A 66 7.13 -2.92 -18.46
CA ARG A 66 8.10 -2.98 -19.57
C ARG A 66 8.77 -4.35 -19.73
N LEU A 67 9.03 -5.04 -18.62
CA LEU A 67 9.64 -6.38 -18.64
C LEU A 67 8.68 -7.47 -19.14
N ASP A 68 7.37 -7.23 -19.06
CA ASP A 68 6.37 -8.11 -19.65
C ASP A 68 6.18 -7.84 -21.17
N GLU A 69 6.31 -6.60 -21.63
CA GLU A 69 6.28 -6.26 -23.07
C GLU A 69 7.47 -6.86 -23.86
N ASP A 70 8.66 -6.96 -23.26
CA ASP A 70 9.86 -7.53 -23.92
C ASP A 70 9.82 -9.07 -24.03
N LYS A 71 8.96 -9.77 -23.29
CA LYS A 71 8.87 -11.25 -23.30
C LYS A 71 7.92 -11.82 -24.35
N ASP A 72 7.12 -10.99 -25.02
CA ASP A 72 6.21 -11.41 -26.10
C ASP A 72 6.91 -11.52 -27.47
N TYR A 73 8.23 -11.28 -27.54
CA TYR A 73 9.02 -11.28 -28.79
C TYR A 73 10.15 -12.33 -28.87
N GLU A 74 10.28 -13.25 -27.90
CA GLU A 74 11.14 -14.47 -27.98
C GLU A 74 10.31 -15.74 -28.19
#